data_AF-A0A8S2STT7-F1
#
_entry.id   AF-A0A8S2STT7-F1
#
_cell.length_a   1.000
_cell.length_b   1.000
_cell.length_c   1.000
_cell.angle_alpha   90.00
_cell.angle_beta   90.00
_cell.angle_gamma   90.00
#
_symmetry.space_group_name_H-M   'P 1'
#
loop_
_entity.id
_entity.type
_entity.pdbx_description
1 polymer ?
#
loop_
_entity_poly.entity_id
_entity_poly.type
_entity_poly.pdbx_seq_one_letter_code
_entity_poly.pdbx_strand_id
1 'polypeptide(L)' 'NDIRECQPRIVEQLMQQVQYGPGPPIRTLIGRNLATLFSVGDPFPLFNTVNRCNEVLKSKDETAKL' A
#
# COMPACT_ATOMS: atom_id res chain seq x y z
N ASN A 1 16.64 -4.24 16.10
CA ASN A 1 16.04 -4.31 14.75
C ASN A 1 15.82 -2.92 14.23
N ASP A 2 16.47 -2.61 13.11
CA ASP A 2 16.21 -1.38 12.38
C ASP A 2 14.91 -1.56 11.57
N ILE A 3 13.97 -0.63 11.70
CA ILE A 3 12.70 -0.69 10.95
C ILE A 3 12.96 -0.73 9.43
N ARG A 4 14.06 -0.13 8.98
CA ARG A 4 14.48 -0.09 7.57
C ARG A 4 14.78 -1.49 7.02
N GLU A 5 15.29 -2.41 7.84
CA GLU A 5 15.58 -3.79 7.41
C GLU A 5 14.30 -4.59 7.16
N CYS A 6 13.24 -4.33 7.94
CA CYS A 6 11.98 -5.06 7.85
C CYS A 6 10.95 -4.38 6.93
N GLN A 7 11.14 -3.10 6.62
CA GLN A 7 10.19 -2.29 5.86
C GLN A 7 9.79 -2.91 4.50
N PRO A 8 10.71 -3.44 3.66
CA PRO A 8 10.31 -4.01 2.37
C PRO A 8 9.28 -5.13 2.52
N ARG A 9 9.45 -5.98 3.54
CA ARG A 9 8.53 -7.09 3.84
C ARG A 9 7.17 -6.58 4.32
N ILE A 10 7.15 -5.53 5.15
CA ILE A 10 5.89 -4.94 5.65
C ILE A 10 5.14 -4.26 4.50
N VAL A 11 5.86 -3.53 3.63
CA VAL A 11 5.28 -2.93 2.41
C VAL A 11 4.66 -4.02 1.54
N GLU A 12 5.38 -5.11 1.27
CA GLU A 12 4.86 -6.23 0.49
C GLU A 12 3.56 -6.79 1.07
N GLN A 13 3.53 -7.09 2.37
CA GLN A 13 2.36 -7.63 3.06
C GLN A 13 1.16 -6.67 2.99
N LEU A 14 1.37 -5.37 3.20
CA LEU A 14 0.32 -4.35 3.08
C LEU A 14 -0.17 -4.25 1.63
N MET A 15 0.73 -4.30 0.64
CA MET A 15 0.38 -4.24 -0.78
C MET A 15 -0.34 -5.50 -1.28
N GLN A 16 -0.10 -6.68 -0.69
CA GLN A 16 -0.93 -7.86 -0.93
C GLN A 16 -2.37 -7.62 -0.47
N GLN A 17 -2.57 -7.01 0.71
CA GLN A 17 -3.92 -6.65 1.17
C GLN A 17 -4.61 -5.65 0.23
N VAL A 18 -3.87 -4.67 -0.31
CA VAL A 18 -4.42 -3.72 -1.30
C VAL A 18 -4.91 -4.44 -2.56
N GLN A 19 -4.20 -5.46 -3.05
CA GLN A 19 -4.55 -6.20 -4.28
C GLN A 19 -5.88 -6.97 -4.19
N TYR A 20 -6.25 -7.49 -3.01
CA TYR A 20 -7.59 -8.07 -2.80
C TYR A 20 -8.70 -7.00 -2.92
N GLY A 21 -8.32 -5.73 -2.90
CA GLY A 21 -9.16 -4.56 -3.05
C GLY A 21 -10.24 -4.49 -1.97
N PRO A 22 -9.82 -4.31 -0.71
CA PRO A 22 -10.71 -4.37 0.44
C PRO A 22 -11.62 -3.14 0.47
N GLY A 23 -12.66 -3.17 1.31
CA GLY A 23 -13.61 -2.06 1.47
C GLY A 23 -12.99 -0.77 2.03
N PRO A 24 -13.72 0.35 2.02
CA PRO A 24 -13.21 1.67 2.44
C PRO A 24 -12.51 1.71 3.81
N PRO A 25 -13.06 1.10 4.89
CA PRO A 25 -12.42 1.16 6.21
C PRO A 25 -11.03 0.51 6.24
N ILE A 26 -10.89 -0.64 5.59
CA ILE A 26 -9.64 -1.40 5.53
C ILE A 26 -8.62 -0.68 4.64
N ARG A 27 -9.05 -0.07 3.52
CA ARG A 27 -8.15 0.78 2.69
C ARG A 27 -7.59 1.95 3.49
N THR A 28 -8.41 2.64 4.28
CA THR A 28 -7.95 3.73 5.15
C THR A 28 -6.94 3.23 6.18
N LEU A 29 -7.18 2.08 6.80
CA LEU A 29 -6.25 1.47 7.76
C LEU A 29 -4.89 1.15 7.10
N ILE A 30 -4.90 0.50 5.93
CA ILE A 30 -3.66 0.18 5.20
C ILE A 30 -2.89 1.46 4.82
N GLY A 31 -3.59 2.49 4.33
CA GLY A 31 -2.97 3.77 3.99
C GLY A 31 -2.29 4.43 5.20
N ARG A 32 -2.93 4.39 6.38
CA ARG A 32 -2.32 4.88 7.62
C ARG A 32 -1.08 4.07 8.01
N ASN A 33 -1.12 2.75 7.87
CA ASN A 33 0.04 1.90 8.17
C ASN A 33 1.22 2.19 7.25
N LEU A 34 0.98 2.37 5.94
CA LEU A 34 2.01 2.78 4.99
C LEU A 34 2.57 4.16 5.33
N ALA A 35 1.72 5.15 5.63
CA ALA A 35 2.16 6.48 6.03
C ALA A 35 3.05 6.45 7.28
N THR A 36 2.65 5.71 8.31
CA THR A 36 3.46 5.52 9.52
C THR A 36 4.80 4.84 9.19
N LEU A 37 4.77 3.77 8.38
CA LEU A 37 5.98 3.02 8.01
C LEU A 37 7.00 3.91 7.28
N PHE A 38 6.55 4.72 6.31
CA PHE A 38 7.43 5.64 5.59
C PHE A 38 7.85 6.87 6.41
N SER A 39 7.10 7.25 7.45
CA SER A 39 7.47 8.34 8.36
C SER A 39 8.63 7.98 9.29
N VAL A 40 8.79 6.70 9.64
CA VAL A 40 9.83 6.24 10.57
C VAL A 40 10.91 5.40 9.90
N GLY A 41 10.67 4.96 8.66
CA GLY A 41 11.57 4.13 7.87
C GLY A 41 12.26 4.88 6.73
N ASP A 42 12.55 4.15 5.65
CA ASP A 42 13.11 4.68 4.42
C ASP A 42 12.02 5.31 3.53
N PRO A 43 12.02 6.63 3.28
CA PRO A 43 11.03 7.28 2.44
C PRO A 43 11.23 7.02 0.93
N PHE A 44 12.39 6.52 0.49
CA PHE A 44 12.73 6.34 -0.92
C PHE A 44 11.69 5.52 -1.73
N PRO A 45 11.11 4.42 -1.23
CA PRO A 45 10.13 3.63 -1.97
C PRO A 45 8.71 4.22 -1.98
N LEU A 46 8.46 5.34 -1.31
CA LEU A 46 7.11 5.90 -1.11
C LEU A 46 6.41 6.16 -2.44
N PHE A 47 7.10 6.80 -3.39
CA PHE A 47 6.53 7.14 -4.70
C PHE A 47 6.07 5.90 -5.47
N ASN A 48 6.93 4.86 -5.54
CA ASN A 48 6.60 3.60 -6.20
C ASN A 48 5.40 2.90 -5.51
N THR A 49 5.33 2.97 -4.18
CA THR A 49 4.23 2.38 -3.42
C THR A 49 2.91 3.08 -3.70
N VAL A 50 2.90 4.42 -3.73
CA VAL A 50 1.72 5.22 -4.10
C VAL A 50 1.27 4.93 -5.52
N ASN A 51 2.21 4.86 -6.48
CA ASN A 51 1.87 4.53 -7.87
C ASN A 51 1.17 3.15 -7.97
N ARG A 52 1.71 2.15 -7.27
CA ARG A 52 1.11 0.81 -7.22
C ARG A 52 -0.28 0.80 -6.58
N CYS A 53 -0.52 1.62 -5.54
CA CYS A 53 -1.88 1.80 -5.00
C CYS A 53 -2.84 2.37 -6.06
N ASN A 54 -2.40 3.37 -6.84
CA ASN A 54 -3.22 3.98 -7.88
C ASN A 54 -3.55 2.98 -9.00
N GLU A 55 -2.60 2.14 -9.40
CA GLU A 55 -2.81 1.10 -10.41
C GLU A 55 -3.89 0.09 -9.97
N VAL A 56 -3.86 -0.35 -8.70
CA VAL A 56 -4.88 -1.27 -8.17
C VAL A 56 -6.27 -0.63 -8.15
N LEU A 57 -6.36 0.66 -7.79
CA LEU A 57 -7.63 1.39 -7.80
C LEU A 57 -8.16 1.56 -9.24
N LYS A 58 -7.29 1.87 -10.19
CA LYS A 58 -7.64 2.06 -11.61
C LYS A 58 -8.13 0.77 -12.26
N SER A 59 -7.47 -0.35 -12.00
CA SER A 59 -7.85 -1.67 -12.54
C SER A 59 -9.24 -2.15 -12.08
N LYS A 60 -9.68 -1.75 -10.89
CA LYS A 60 -11.04 -2.07 -10.39
C LYS A 60 -12.16 -1.26 -11.05
N ASP A 61 -11.89 -0.06 -11.56
CA ASP A 61 -12.89 0.77 -12.26
C ASP A 61 -13.26 0.16 -13.63
N GLU A 62 -12.31 -0.51 -14.28
CA GLU A 62 -12.53 -1.17 -15.58
C GLU A 62 -13.31 -2.50 -15.43
N THR A 63 -13.13 -3.20 -14.31
CA THR A 63 -13.83 -4.49 -14.05
C THR A 63 -15.32 -4.28 -13.72
N ALA A 64 -15.68 -3.15 -13.10
CA ALA A 64 -17.06 -2.82 -12.76
C ALA A 64 -17.90 -2.31 -13.96
N LYS A 65 -17.30 -2.20 -15.15
CA LYS A 65 -17.91 -1.69 -16.39
C LYS A 65 -18.28 -2.78 -17.40
N LEU A 66 -18.08 -4.07 -17.08
CA LEU A 66 -18.60 -5.22 -17.82
C LEU A 66 -19.76 -5.87 -17.05
#